data_AF-A0A7R9PWF2-F1
#
_entry.id   AF-A0A7R9PWF2-F1
#
_cell.length_a   1.000
_cell.length_b   1.000
_cell.length_c   1.000
_cell.angle_alpha   90.00
_cell.angle_beta   90.00
_cell.angle_gamma   90.00
#
_symmetry.space_group_name_H-M   'P 1'
#
loop_
_entity.id
_entity.type
_entity.pdbx_description
1 polymer ?
#
loop_
_entity_poly.entity_id
_entity_poly.type
_entity_poly.pdbx_seq_one_letter_code
_entity_poly.pdbx_strand_id
1 'polypeptide(L)'
;MPGQKLRIGIIGGGASGATACKACLEEGFEPLVFEKSSYTGGLWRYHDEDIDGVASVAKSTIINSSKEMSAFSDFPPPKEFPNYMHNTKMF
;
A
#
# COMPACT_ATOMS: atom_id res chain seq x y z
N MET A 1 16.93 -0.50 28.88
CA MET A 1 17.40 0.89 28.70
C MET A 1 16.15 1.75 28.52
N PRO A 2 15.89 2.76 29.36
CA PRO A 2 14.77 3.66 29.15
C PRO A 2 15.03 4.50 27.89
N GLY A 3 14.12 4.47 26.90
CA GLY A 3 14.16 5.36 25.74
C GLY A 3 14.44 4.73 24.36
N GLN A 4 14.58 3.40 24.24
CA GLN A 4 14.74 2.77 22.93
C GLN A 4 13.37 2.31 22.38
N LYS A 5 12.95 2.87 21.24
CA LYS A 5 11.75 2.41 20.52
C LYS A 5 11.97 0.99 20.00
N LEU A 6 10.94 0.14 20.09
CA LEU A 6 10.97 -1.18 19.47
C LEU A 6 11.00 -1.01 17.95
N ARG A 7 11.96 -1.68 17.30
CA ARG A 7 12.12 -1.66 15.83
C ARG A 7 11.33 -2.81 15.21
N ILE A 8 10.45 -2.49 14.26
CA ILE A 8 9.54 -3.46 13.64
C ILE A 8 9.89 -3.64 12.17
N GLY A 9 10.30 -4.85 11.79
CA GLY A 9 10.54 -5.19 10.39
C GLY A 9 9.23 -5.50 9.67
N ILE A 10 8.99 -4.83 8.55
CA ILE A 10 7.81 -5.01 7.69
C ILE A 10 8.29 -5.47 6.31
N ILE A 11 7.76 -6.58 5.82
CA ILE A 11 8.13 -7.14 4.51
C ILE A 11 7.05 -6.80 3.49
N GLY A 12 7.41 -6.01 2.48
CA GLY A 12 6.54 -5.51 1.41
C GLY A 12 6.05 -4.07 1.64
N GLY A 13 6.06 -3.28 0.56
CA GLY A 13 5.63 -1.87 0.48
C GLY A 13 4.31 -1.68 -0.28
N GLY A 14 3.47 -2.71 -0.33
CA GLY A 14 2.09 -2.63 -0.84
C GLY A 14 1.12 -2.04 0.20
N ALA A 15 -0.18 -2.05 -0.10
CA ALA A 15 -1.23 -1.50 0.78
C ALA A 15 -1.12 -2.02 2.24
N SER A 16 -0.93 -3.32 2.43
CA SER A 16 -0.77 -3.92 3.77
C SER A 16 0.50 -3.47 4.50
N GLY A 17 1.60 -3.29 3.76
CA GLY A 17 2.87 -2.82 4.34
C GLY A 17 2.79 -1.36 4.77
N ALA A 18 2.14 -0.53 3.96
CA ALA A 18 1.88 0.87 4.27
C ALA A 18 1.01 1.03 5.52
N THR A 19 -0.09 0.26 5.64
CA THR A 19 -0.94 0.33 6.84
C THR A 19 -0.27 -0.25 8.08
N ALA A 20 0.53 -1.31 7.95
CA ALA A 20 1.34 -1.83 9.05
C ALA A 20 2.36 -0.78 9.53
N CYS A 21 3.02 -0.08 8.60
CA CYS A 21 3.96 1.00 8.92
C CYS A 21 3.24 2.14 9.67
N LYS A 22 2.10 2.58 9.15
CA LYS A 22 1.25 3.60 9.78
C LYS A 22 0.83 3.20 11.20
N ALA A 23 0.30 1.99 11.37
CA ALA A 23 -0.09 1.48 12.68
C ALA A 23 1.09 1.41 13.66
N CYS A 24 2.28 0.99 13.20
CA CYS A 24 3.48 0.99 14.04
C CYS A 24 3.87 2.40 14.50
N LEU A 25 3.78 3.39 13.62
CA LEU A 25 4.06 4.79 13.96
C LEU A 25 3.07 5.35 14.98
N GLU A 26 1.78 5.04 14.83
CA GLU A 26 0.72 5.48 15.76
C GLU A 26 0.91 4.91 17.17
N GLU A 27 1.37 3.67 17.28
CA GLU A 27 1.69 3.01 18.56
C GLU A 27 3.08 3.42 19.10
N GLY A 28 3.80 4.32 18.43
CA GLY A 28 5.08 4.85 18.88
C GLY A 28 6.30 3.96 18.62
N PHE A 29 6.18 2.93 17.79
CA PHE A 29 7.28 2.07 17.36
C PHE A 29 8.14 2.70 16.25
N GLU A 30 9.25 2.05 15.90
CA GLU A 30 10.13 2.43 14.78
C GLU A 30 10.05 1.37 13.66
N PRO A 31 9.15 1.53 12.67
CA PRO A 31 9.04 0.58 11.57
C PRO A 31 10.19 0.71 10.57
N LEU A 32 10.58 -0.42 9.99
CA LEU A 32 11.50 -0.53 8.87
C LEU A 32 10.86 -1.40 7.79
N VAL A 33 10.53 -0.79 6.65
CA VAL A 33 9.88 -1.47 5.51
C VAL A 33 10.95 -1.95 4.53
N PHE A 34 10.89 -3.23 4.19
CA PHE A 34 11.72 -3.86 3.15
C PHE A 34 10.84 -4.17 1.94
N GLU A 35 11.07 -3.46 0.84
CA GLU A 35 10.35 -3.66 -0.43
C GLU A 35 11.33 -4.22 -1.47
N LYS A 36 10.91 -5.27 -2.19
CA LYS A 36 11.76 -5.96 -3.18
C LYS A 36 11.98 -5.09 -4.41
N SER A 37 10.96 -4.34 -4.83
CA SER A 37 11.01 -3.42 -5.96
C SER A 37 11.54 -2.04 -5.57
N SER A 38 11.75 -1.17 -6.55
CA SER A 38 12.15 0.23 -6.30
C SER A 38 10.98 1.16 -5.98
N TYR A 39 9.76 0.63 -5.82
CA TYR A 39 8.53 1.42 -5.71
C TYR A 39 7.53 0.85 -4.72
N THR A 40 6.69 1.70 -4.16
CA THR A 40 5.54 1.29 -3.34
C THR A 40 4.33 0.93 -4.22
N GLY A 41 3.29 0.35 -3.59
CA GLY A 41 2.00 0.06 -4.22
C GLY A 41 1.73 -1.43 -4.41
N GLY A 42 2.78 -2.24 -4.55
CA GLY A 42 2.66 -3.68 -4.77
C GLY A 42 1.76 -4.00 -5.96
N LEU A 43 0.78 -4.88 -5.76
CA LEU A 43 -0.18 -5.32 -6.79
C LEU A 43 -0.74 -4.19 -7.67
N TRP A 44 -1.08 -3.04 -7.08
CA TRP A 44 -1.77 -1.97 -7.80
C TRP A 44 -0.88 -1.19 -8.76
N ARG A 45 0.45 -1.29 -8.61
CA ARG A 45 1.41 -0.64 -9.49
C ARG A 45 1.61 -1.49 -10.73
N TYR A 46 0.93 -1.13 -11.81
CA TYR A 46 1.14 -1.72 -13.12
C TYR A 46 2.61 -1.55 -13.59
N HIS A 47 3.12 -2.60 -14.23
CA HIS A 47 4.38 -2.59 -14.97
C HIS A 47 4.27 -3.51 -16.20
N ASP A 48 4.97 -3.17 -17.29
CA ASP A 48 4.82 -3.85 -18.59
C ASP A 48 5.45 -5.27 -18.60
N GLU A 49 6.49 -5.49 -17.80
CA GLU A 49 7.21 -6.77 -17.72
C GLU A 49 6.65 -7.67 -16.61
N ASP A 50 6.72 -8.99 -16.73
CA ASP A 50 6.46 -9.89 -15.59
C ASP A 50 7.73 -10.02 -14.75
N ILE A 51 7.64 -9.70 -13.45
CA ILE A 51 8.80 -9.63 -12.55
C ILE A 51 8.59 -10.68 -11.46
N ASP A 52 9.48 -11.67 -11.41
CA ASP A 52 9.38 -12.78 -10.45
C ASP A 52 9.27 -12.26 -9.00
N GLY A 53 8.24 -12.72 -8.30
CA GLY A 53 7.93 -12.34 -6.92
C GLY A 53 7.45 -10.89 -6.72
N VAL A 54 7.07 -10.17 -7.78
CA VAL A 54 6.41 -8.85 -7.71
C VAL A 54 5.04 -8.95 -8.39
N ALA A 55 3.97 -8.88 -7.60
CA ALA A 55 2.61 -8.93 -8.13
C ALA A 55 2.26 -7.63 -8.88
N SER A 56 1.49 -7.77 -9.96
CA SER A 56 1.00 -6.66 -10.78
C SER A 56 -0.39 -6.97 -11.33
N VAL A 57 -1.09 -5.93 -11.74
CA VAL A 57 -2.40 -6.00 -12.39
C VAL A 57 -2.26 -5.90 -13.91
N ALA A 58 -3.34 -6.18 -14.65
CA ALA A 58 -3.37 -5.83 -16.06
C ALA A 58 -3.50 -4.30 -16.24
N LYS A 59 -3.04 -3.78 -17.38
CA LYS A 59 -3.06 -2.34 -17.69
C LYS A 59 -4.45 -1.71 -17.54
N SER A 60 -5.50 -2.46 -17.85
CA SER A 60 -6.90 -2.02 -17.83
C SER A 60 -7.65 -2.36 -16.54
N THR A 61 -6.98 -2.86 -15.50
CA THR A 61 -7.65 -3.30 -14.28
C THR A 61 -8.35 -2.13 -13.58
N ILE A 62 -9.61 -2.33 -13.25
CA ILE A 62 -10.46 -1.48 -12.40
C ILE A 62 -10.82 -2.30 -11.16
N ILE A 63 -10.71 -1.71 -9.96
CA ILE A 63 -11.07 -2.39 -8.71
C ILE A 63 -12.56 -2.75 -8.70
N ASN A 64 -12.89 -3.91 -8.14
CA ASN A 64 -14.25 -4.45 -8.09
C ASN A 64 -15.05 -4.02 -6.84
N SER A 65 -14.42 -3.30 -5.91
CA SER A 65 -15.04 -2.74 -4.71
C SER A 65 -15.11 -1.21 -4.80
N SER A 66 -16.14 -0.62 -4.19
CA SER A 66 -16.32 0.84 -4.17
C SER A 66 -15.22 1.53 -3.38
N LYS A 67 -14.81 2.72 -3.80
CA LYS A 67 -13.82 3.58 -3.12
C LYS A 67 -14.19 3.84 -1.65
N GLU A 68 -15.48 3.97 -1.36
CA GLU A 68 -15.99 4.20 0.01
C GLU A 68 -15.89 2.93 0.89
N MET A 69 -15.83 1.75 0.27
CA MET A 69 -15.69 0.46 0.96
C MET A 69 -14.24 -0.02 1.05
N SER A 70 -13.34 0.57 0.27
CA SER A 70 -11.93 0.16 0.16
C SER A 70 -10.93 1.21 0.65
N ALA A 71 -11.42 2.39 1.02
CA ALA A 71 -10.61 3.43 1.64
C ALA A 71 -9.92 2.93 2.91
N PHE A 72 -8.73 3.48 3.18
CA PHE A 72 -8.23 3.45 4.56
C PHE A 72 -9.15 4.32 5.42
N SER A 73 -9.38 3.90 6.65
CA SER A 73 -10.40 4.46 7.55
C SER A 73 -10.27 5.95 7.81
N ASP A 74 -9.06 6.49 7.74
CA ASP A 74 -8.70 7.89 8.00
C ASP A 74 -8.08 8.59 6.78
N PHE A 75 -8.10 7.93 5.61
CA PHE A 75 -7.56 8.48 4.36
C PHE A 75 -8.47 8.14 3.17
N PRO A 76 -9.66 8.78 3.09
CA PRO A 76 -10.60 8.53 2.01
C PRO A 76 -10.08 9.04 0.67
N PRO A 77 -10.36 8.34 -0.45
CA PRO A 77 -10.05 8.82 -1.79
C PRO A 77 -10.76 10.15 -2.13
N PRO A 78 -10.20 10.96 -3.06
CA PRO A 78 -10.85 12.20 -3.50
C PRO A 78 -12.29 12.02 -3.98
N LYS A 79 -13.16 13.00 -3.71
CA LYS A 79 -14.61 12.91 -4.02
C LYS A 79 -14.88 12.77 -5.51
N GLU A 80 -14.05 13.38 -6.33
CA GLU A 80 -14.11 13.38 -7.79
C GLU A 80 -13.62 12.07 -8.42
N PHE A 81 -12.99 11.17 -7.66
CA PHE A 81 -12.57 9.87 -8.19
C PHE A 81 -13.79 8.96 -8.43
N PRO A 82 -13.77 8.10 -9.47
CA PRO A 82 -14.85 7.15 -9.71
C PRO A 82 -15.05 6.20 -8.52
N ASN A 83 -16.27 5.72 -8.30
CA ASN A 83 -16.54 4.71 -7.26
C ASN A 83 -15.70 3.45 -7.46
N TYR A 84 -15.47 3.05 -8.72
CA TYR A 84 -14.60 1.93 -9.08
C TYR A 84 -13.37 2.49 -9.81
N MET A 85 -12.24 2.53 -9.11
CA MET A 85 -11.04 3.21 -9.55
C MET A 85 -10.19 2.33 -10.47
N HIS A 86 -9.68 2.93 -11.55
CA HIS A 86 -8.64 2.32 -12.39
C HIS A 86 -7.34 2.15 -11.59
N ASN A 87 -6.51 1.16 -11.91
CA ASN A 87 -5.26 0.89 -11.19
C ASN A 87 -4.34 2.12 -11.03
N THR A 88 -4.33 3.02 -12.03
CA THR A 88 -3.58 4.30 -11.98
C THR A 88 -4.08 5.30 -10.91
N LYS A 89 -5.16 4.97 -10.20
CA LYS A 89 -5.72 5.75 -9.07
C LYS A 89 -5.64 4.99 -7.74
N MET A 90 -5.00 3.82 -7.71
CA MET A 90 -4.98 2.90 -6.55
C MET A 90 -3.65 2.87 -5.78
N PHE A 91 -2.56 3.42 -6.33
CA PHE A 91 -1.22 3.39 -5.73
C PHE A 91 -0.57 4.78 -5.69
#